data_AF-A0A0L9Y9T4-F1
#
_entry.id   AF-A0A0L9Y9T4-F1
#
_cell.length_a   1.000
_cell.length_b   1.000
_cell.length_c   1.000
_cell.angle_alpha   90.00
_cell.angle_beta   90.00
_cell.angle_gamma   90.00
#
_symmetry.space_group_name_H-M   'P 1'
#
loop_
_entity.id
_entity.type
_entity.pdbx_description
1 polymer ?
#
loop_
_entity_poly.entity_id
_entity_poly.type
_entity_poly.pdbx_seq_one_letter_code
_entity_poly.pdbx_strand_id
1 'polypeptide(L)'
;MLIPKSKLETVELMNEEHYLGDLSYDLVCDEYSFKKNQEIDDLSLYPAEFYGLFTRKIRKVPSEVIREFIVDRIIPYNRMNLDCYLEYYNLEYWDEWEVFLAAKGMCFLDTFWIRTDKSESYKNHIRFTNSVRDDLLTEEYFINKKFANIKNF
;
A
#
# COMPACT_ATOMS: atom_id res chain seq x y z
N MET A 1 -34.89 -1.07 3.74
CA MET A 1 -33.53 -1.38 4.23
C MET A 1 -32.75 -0.07 4.25
N LEU A 2 -32.32 0.39 5.42
CA LEU A 2 -31.36 1.48 5.50
C LEU A 2 -29.99 0.89 5.16
N ILE A 3 -29.40 1.34 4.06
CA ILE A 3 -28.01 1.01 3.73
C ILE A 3 -27.15 1.60 4.87
N PRO A 4 -26.24 0.82 5.49
CA PRO A 4 -25.37 1.36 6.52
C PRO A 4 -24.59 2.55 5.97
N LYS A 5 -24.36 3.56 6.81
CA LYS A 5 -23.54 4.72 6.42
C LYS A 5 -22.13 4.22 6.08
N SER A 6 -21.59 4.62 4.94
CA SER A 6 -20.23 4.25 4.52
C SER A 6 -19.21 4.55 5.61
N LYS A 7 -18.21 3.67 5.73
CA LYS A 7 -17.05 3.87 6.61
C LYS A 7 -15.81 3.82 5.73
N LEU A 8 -15.36 5.00 5.31
CA LEU A 8 -14.22 5.19 4.43
C LEU A 8 -12.94 5.31 5.24
N GLU A 9 -11.93 4.54 4.86
CA GLU A 9 -10.55 4.75 5.26
C GLU A 9 -9.75 5.22 4.05
N THR A 10 -8.89 6.21 4.23
CA THR A 10 -8.16 6.88 3.15
C THR A 10 -6.70 6.99 3.51
N VAL A 11 -5.82 6.75 2.54
CA VAL A 11 -4.37 6.95 2.65
C VAL A 11 -3.86 7.72 1.43
N GLU A 12 -2.77 8.45 1.61
CA GLU A 12 -2.13 9.21 0.53
C GLU A 12 -1.16 8.28 -0.21
N LEU A 13 -1.39 8.06 -1.50
CA LEU A 13 -0.49 7.27 -2.34
C LEU A 13 0.70 8.13 -2.78
N MET A 14 1.91 7.65 -2.49
CA MET A 14 3.17 8.33 -2.76
C MET A 14 4.05 7.49 -3.68
N ASN A 15 4.81 8.14 -4.56
CA ASN A 15 5.95 7.54 -5.25
C ASN A 15 7.13 8.51 -5.19
N GLU A 16 8.24 8.08 -4.59
CA GLU A 16 9.32 9.00 -4.21
C GLU A 16 8.80 10.14 -3.33
N GLU A 17 9.02 11.39 -3.73
CA GLU A 17 8.52 12.59 -3.06
C GLU A 17 7.22 13.11 -3.73
N HIS A 18 6.63 12.36 -4.67
CA HIS A 18 5.43 12.75 -5.39
C HIS A 18 4.17 12.19 -4.72
N TYR A 19 3.26 13.09 -4.36
CA TYR A 19 1.89 12.75 -3.96
C TYR A 19 1.04 12.47 -5.21
N LEU A 20 0.60 11.23 -5.37
CA LEU A 20 -0.14 10.76 -6.53
C LEU A 20 -1.66 10.91 -6.38
N GLY A 21 -2.17 10.92 -5.16
CA GLY A 21 -3.59 11.05 -4.87
C GLY A 21 -4.04 10.29 -3.63
N ASP A 22 -5.34 10.35 -3.37
CA ASP A 22 -5.96 9.66 -2.22
C ASP A 22 -6.49 8.30 -2.66
N LEU A 23 -6.07 7.24 -1.97
CA LEU A 23 -6.61 5.89 -2.09
C LEU A 23 -7.55 5.63 -0.92
N SER A 24 -8.80 5.27 -1.19
CA SER A 24 -9.80 5.00 -0.16
C SER A 24 -10.46 3.64 -0.32
N TYR A 25 -10.83 3.04 0.81
CA TYR A 25 -11.60 1.80 0.89
C TYR A 25 -12.86 2.01 1.74
N ASP A 26 -14.02 1.61 1.20
CA ASP A 26 -15.29 1.61 1.93
C ASP A 26 -15.51 0.25 2.61
N LEU A 27 -15.35 0.21 3.94
CA LEU A 27 -15.51 -1.00 4.75
C LEU A 27 -16.93 -1.58 4.73
N VAL A 28 -17.93 -0.79 4.31
CA VAL A 28 -19.33 -1.23 4.24
C VAL A 28 -19.67 -1.75 2.86
N CYS A 29 -19.20 -1.06 1.82
CA CYS A 29 -19.54 -1.39 0.43
C CYS A 29 -18.52 -2.31 -0.23
N ASP A 30 -17.36 -2.56 0.40
CA ASP A 30 -16.25 -3.34 -0.17
C ASP A 30 -15.78 -2.78 -1.53
N GLU A 31 -15.67 -1.44 -1.58
CA GLU A 31 -15.29 -0.71 -2.79
C GLU A 31 -14.06 0.17 -2.57
N TYR A 32 -13.14 0.12 -3.53
CA TYR A 32 -12.00 1.01 -3.63
C TYR A 32 -12.31 2.24 -4.47
N SER A 33 -11.68 3.36 -4.11
CA SER A 33 -11.69 4.57 -4.93
C SER A 33 -10.34 5.27 -4.90
N PHE A 34 -9.99 5.92 -6.02
CA PHE A 34 -8.75 6.66 -6.15
C PHE A 34 -9.03 8.06 -6.69
N LYS A 35 -8.60 9.08 -5.95
CA LYS A 35 -8.67 10.49 -6.34
C LYS A 35 -7.29 10.97 -6.75
N LYS A 36 -7.04 10.95 -8.06
CA LYS A 36 -5.78 11.38 -8.68
C LYS A 36 -5.43 12.84 -8.33
N ASN A 37 -4.17 13.08 -8.00
CA ASN A 37 -3.59 14.42 -7.95
C ASN A 37 -3.53 15.02 -9.38
N GLN A 38 -4.21 16.14 -9.57
CA GLN A 38 -4.30 16.82 -10.87
C GLN A 38 -3.03 17.58 -11.24
N GLU A 39 -2.10 17.78 -10.31
CA GLU A 39 -0.84 18.49 -10.54
C GLU A 39 0.26 17.58 -11.11
N ILE A 40 0.10 16.26 -11.00
CA ILE A 40 1.05 15.28 -11.55
C ILE A 40 0.58 14.85 -12.95
N ASP A 41 1.29 15.33 -13.97
CA ASP A 41 1.07 14.96 -15.37
C ASP A 41 1.94 13.77 -15.83
N ASP A 42 3.02 13.48 -15.11
CA ASP A 42 3.86 12.32 -15.42
C ASP A 42 3.15 11.02 -15.03
N LEU A 43 2.61 10.34 -16.04
CA LEU A 43 1.89 9.09 -15.86
C LEU A 43 2.81 7.96 -15.39
N SER A 44 4.12 8.01 -15.65
CA SER A 44 5.07 6.97 -15.25
C SER A 44 5.25 6.86 -13.72
N LEU A 45 4.79 7.86 -12.98
CA LEU A 45 4.83 7.83 -11.52
C LEU A 45 3.71 6.96 -10.91
N TYR A 46 2.64 6.67 -11.66
CA TYR A 46 1.51 5.90 -11.14
C TYR A 46 1.78 4.39 -11.15
N PRO A 47 0.93 3.58 -10.51
CA PRO A 47 0.91 2.14 -10.74
C PRO A 47 0.62 1.81 -12.22
N ALA A 48 1.27 0.77 -12.74
CA ALA A 48 1.17 0.39 -14.14
C ALA A 48 -0.27 0.04 -14.56
N GLU A 49 -1.04 -0.53 -13.62
CA GLU A 49 -2.46 -0.84 -13.73
C GLU A 49 -3.28 0.41 -14.10
N PHE A 50 -2.81 1.60 -13.70
CA PHE A 50 -3.53 2.85 -13.93
C PHE A 50 -3.15 3.54 -15.25
N TYR A 51 -2.01 3.18 -15.86
CA TYR A 51 -1.47 3.88 -17.04
C TYR A 51 -2.46 3.90 -18.20
N GLY A 52 -2.98 2.73 -18.56
CA GLY A 52 -3.93 2.60 -19.68
C GLY A 52 -5.22 3.38 -19.45
N LEU A 53 -5.61 3.61 -18.19
CA LEU A 53 -6.80 4.37 -17.84
C LEU A 53 -6.57 5.87 -18.01
N PHE A 54 -5.46 6.38 -17.48
CA PHE A 54 -5.15 7.81 -17.59
C PHE A 54 -4.81 8.23 -19.03
N THR A 55 -4.13 7.38 -19.81
CA THR A 55 -3.93 7.63 -21.25
C THR A 55 -5.25 7.77 -22.00
N ARG A 56 -6.28 7.02 -21.60
CA ARG A 56 -7.64 7.08 -22.18
C ARG A 56 -8.51 8.20 -21.59
N LYS A 57 -7.94 9.08 -20.75
CA LYS A 57 -8.66 10.17 -20.04
C LYS A 57 -9.82 9.66 -19.17
N ILE A 58 -9.73 8.42 -18.69
CA ILE A 58 -10.69 7.89 -17.73
C ILE A 58 -10.49 8.65 -16.41
N ARG A 59 -11.55 9.33 -15.97
CA ARG A 59 -11.51 10.21 -14.80
C ARG A 59 -11.58 9.46 -13.46
N LYS A 60 -12.08 8.22 -13.47
CA LYS A 60 -12.25 7.38 -12.29
C LYS A 60 -11.63 6.01 -12.54
N VAL A 61 -10.66 5.63 -11.71
CA VAL A 61 -10.12 4.27 -11.72
C VAL A 61 -11.20 3.32 -11.18
N PRO A 62 -11.55 2.23 -11.90
CA PRO A 62 -12.50 1.24 -11.39
C PRO A 62 -11.98 0.56 -10.12
N SER A 63 -12.89 0.21 -9.19
CA SER A 63 -12.56 -0.48 -7.93
C SER A 63 -11.72 -1.74 -8.18
N GLU A 64 -12.10 -2.57 -9.15
CA GLU A 64 -11.38 -3.80 -9.50
C GLU A 64 -9.92 -3.57 -9.92
N VAL A 65 -9.65 -2.49 -10.66
CA VAL A 65 -8.27 -2.16 -11.08
C VAL A 65 -7.43 -1.70 -9.89
N ILE A 66 -8.06 -1.02 -8.93
CA ILE A 66 -7.38 -0.64 -7.67
C ILE A 66 -7.12 -1.87 -6.83
N ARG A 67 -8.08 -2.81 -6.78
CA ARG A 67 -7.93 -4.09 -6.09
C ARG A 67 -6.80 -4.91 -6.68
N GLU A 68 -6.71 -5.02 -8.00
CA GLU A 68 -5.58 -5.67 -8.69
C GLU A 68 -4.22 -5.10 -8.23
N PHE A 69 -4.09 -3.77 -8.24
CA PHE A 69 -2.90 -3.10 -7.71
C PHE A 69 -2.60 -3.46 -6.24
N ILE A 70 -3.62 -3.49 -5.38
CA ILE A 70 -3.46 -3.81 -3.95
C ILE A 70 -3.02 -5.28 -3.77
N VAL A 71 -3.68 -6.21 -4.47
CA VAL A 71 -3.40 -7.65 -4.39
C VAL A 71 -1.97 -7.96 -4.81
N ASP A 72 -1.46 -7.26 -5.84
CA ASP A 72 -0.07 -7.41 -6.29
C ASP A 72 0.97 -6.91 -5.27
N ARG A 73 0.55 -6.10 -4.29
CA ARG A 73 1.42 -5.61 -3.21
C ARG A 73 1.43 -6.52 -1.99
N ILE A 74 0.37 -7.29 -1.74
CA ILE A 74 0.23 -8.06 -0.50
C ILE A 74 0.58 -9.54 -0.66
N ILE A 75 0.78 -10.20 0.48
CA ILE A 75 0.92 -11.67 0.52
C ILE A 75 -0.46 -12.31 0.23
N PRO A 76 -0.58 -13.25 -0.71
CA PRO A 76 -1.85 -13.93 -0.96
C PRO A 76 -2.33 -14.77 0.22
N TYR A 77 -3.65 -14.83 0.44
CA TYR A 77 -4.28 -15.56 1.54
C TYR A 77 -3.98 -17.07 1.57
N ASN A 78 -3.58 -17.65 0.43
CA ASN A 78 -3.31 -19.08 0.28
C ASN A 78 -1.81 -19.40 0.30
N ARG A 79 -0.95 -18.45 0.69
CA ARG A 79 0.49 -18.66 0.73
C ARG A 79 0.89 -19.54 1.91
N MET A 80 1.86 -20.43 1.67
CA MET A 80 2.53 -21.15 2.75
C MET A 80 3.22 -20.16 3.70
N ASN A 81 3.13 -20.42 5.01
CA ASN A 81 3.63 -19.55 6.08
C ASN A 81 2.91 -18.20 6.24
N LEU A 82 1.64 -18.09 5.81
CA LEU A 82 0.85 -16.88 5.97
C LEU A 82 0.82 -16.38 7.43
N ASP A 83 0.72 -17.30 8.39
CA ASP A 83 0.77 -17.05 9.83
C ASP A 83 2.02 -16.25 10.25
N CYS A 84 3.19 -16.58 9.71
CA CYS A 84 4.42 -15.82 9.99
C CYS A 84 4.35 -14.37 9.48
N TYR A 85 3.67 -14.13 8.35
CA TYR A 85 3.49 -12.78 7.82
C TYR A 85 2.50 -11.98 8.67
N LEU A 86 1.38 -12.59 9.04
CA LEU A 86 0.39 -11.95 9.92
C LEU A 86 1.01 -11.60 11.27
N GLU A 87 1.79 -12.50 11.87
CA GLU A 87 2.55 -12.24 13.09
C GLU A 87 3.54 -11.07 12.92
N TYR A 88 4.27 -11.03 11.80
CA TYR A 88 5.20 -9.94 11.50
C TYR A 88 4.49 -8.56 11.46
N TYR A 89 3.28 -8.52 10.91
CA TYR A 89 2.45 -7.32 10.82
C TYR A 89 1.57 -7.07 12.05
N ASN A 90 1.63 -7.92 13.07
CA ASN A 90 0.76 -7.89 14.25
C ASN A 90 -0.74 -7.94 13.89
N LEU A 91 -1.11 -8.81 12.94
CA LEU A 91 -2.48 -9.05 12.49
C LEU A 91 -2.96 -10.43 12.97
N GLU A 92 -4.22 -10.50 13.42
CA GLU A 92 -4.83 -11.76 13.89
C GLU A 92 -5.36 -12.63 12.74
N TYR A 93 -5.82 -12.00 11.67
CA TYR A 93 -6.38 -12.65 10.48
C TYR A 93 -5.97 -11.88 9.23
N TRP A 94 -6.06 -12.57 8.08
CA TRP A 94 -5.81 -11.94 6.80
C TRP A 94 -7.03 -11.13 6.36
N ASP A 95 -6.81 -9.85 6.13
CA ASP A 95 -7.72 -8.94 5.46
C ASP A 95 -6.91 -8.16 4.42
N GLU A 96 -7.42 -8.06 3.20
CA GLU A 96 -6.72 -7.45 2.07
C GLU A 96 -6.28 -6.02 2.37
N TRP A 97 -7.18 -5.23 2.93
CA TRP A 97 -6.93 -3.83 3.24
C TRP A 97 -6.01 -3.69 4.44
N GLU A 98 -6.24 -4.42 5.53
CA GLU A 98 -5.39 -4.32 6.72
C GLU A 98 -3.96 -4.83 6.46
N VAL A 99 -3.77 -5.86 5.62
CA VAL A 99 -2.43 -6.30 5.22
C VAL A 99 -1.75 -5.26 4.33
N PHE A 100 -2.47 -4.70 3.37
CA PHE A 100 -1.96 -3.60 2.54
C PHE A 100 -1.53 -2.43 3.42
N LEU A 101 -2.37 -2.09 4.41
CA LEU A 101 -2.12 -1.03 5.36
C LEU A 101 -0.88 -1.30 6.23
N ALA A 102 -0.80 -2.47 6.85
CA ALA A 102 0.33 -2.84 7.69
C ALA A 102 1.66 -2.87 6.92
N ALA A 103 1.62 -3.17 5.62
CA ALA A 103 2.78 -3.14 4.72
C ALA A 103 3.10 -1.75 4.15
N LYS A 104 2.32 -0.71 4.47
CA LYS A 104 2.44 0.64 3.87
C LYS A 104 2.36 0.66 2.34
N GLY A 105 1.63 -0.30 1.76
CA GLY A 105 1.53 -0.49 0.32
C GLY A 105 2.82 -0.97 -0.36
N MET A 106 3.85 -1.30 0.42
CA MET A 106 5.07 -1.91 -0.09
C MET A 106 4.86 -3.41 -0.32
N CYS A 107 5.41 -3.93 -1.40
CA CYS A 107 5.45 -5.36 -1.61
C CYS A 107 6.64 -6.02 -0.89
N PHE A 108 6.65 -7.34 -0.88
CA PHE A 108 7.74 -8.10 -0.28
C PHE A 108 9.09 -7.84 -0.97
N LEU A 109 9.07 -7.60 -2.29
CA LEU A 109 10.28 -7.29 -3.04
C LEU A 109 10.85 -5.92 -2.66
N ASP A 110 10.00 -4.90 -2.47
CA ASP A 110 10.41 -3.59 -1.95
C ASP A 110 11.09 -3.76 -0.58
N THR A 111 10.46 -4.53 0.31
CA THR A 111 10.99 -4.81 1.65
C THR A 111 12.34 -5.54 1.58
N PHE A 112 12.52 -6.46 0.64
CA PHE A 112 13.78 -7.16 0.41
C PHE A 112 14.89 -6.17 0.03
N TRP A 113 14.68 -5.34 -0.99
CA TRP A 113 15.68 -4.39 -1.48
C TRP A 113 16.06 -3.35 -0.41
N ILE A 114 15.07 -2.81 0.29
CA ILE A 114 15.29 -1.89 1.42
C ILE A 114 16.19 -2.52 2.48
N ARG A 115 16.10 -3.83 2.72
CA ARG A 115 16.92 -4.52 3.72
C ARG A 115 18.31 -4.87 3.23
N THR A 116 18.47 -5.18 1.94
CA THR A 116 19.74 -5.67 1.38
C THR A 116 20.65 -4.55 0.87
N ASP A 117 20.09 -3.44 0.41
CA ASP A 117 20.84 -2.33 -0.16
C ASP A 117 20.82 -1.11 0.79
N LYS A 118 22.00 -0.53 1.03
CA LYS A 118 22.16 0.67 1.88
C LYS A 118 21.74 1.96 1.19
N SER A 119 21.77 1.98 -0.14
CA SER A 119 21.29 3.11 -0.94
C SER A 119 19.76 3.12 -1.07
N GLU A 120 19.12 1.97 -0.82
CA GLU A 120 17.67 1.87 -0.86
C GLU A 120 16.99 2.37 0.42
N SER A 121 15.86 3.03 0.19
CA SER A 121 15.00 3.64 1.20
C SER A 121 13.55 3.34 0.87
N TYR A 122 12.71 3.23 1.90
CA TYR A 122 11.26 3.06 1.73
C TYR A 122 10.64 4.15 0.84
N LYS A 123 11.25 5.34 0.81
CA LYS A 123 10.80 6.45 -0.03
C LYS A 123 10.94 6.18 -1.52
N ASN A 124 11.87 5.33 -1.94
CA ASN A 124 12.13 5.07 -3.36
C ASN A 124 11.04 4.20 -4.01
N HIS A 125 10.08 3.72 -3.22
CA HIS A 125 9.03 2.82 -3.67
C HIS A 125 7.66 3.51 -3.62
N ILE A 126 6.74 2.99 -4.42
CA ILE A 126 5.31 3.28 -4.25
C ILE A 126 4.92 2.78 -2.86
N ARG A 127 4.37 3.70 -2.07
CA ARG A 127 3.96 3.48 -0.69
C ARG A 127 2.74 4.34 -0.42
N PHE A 128 2.20 4.23 0.77
CA PHE A 128 1.32 5.28 1.27
C PHE A 128 1.86 5.90 2.56
N THR A 129 1.51 7.16 2.80
CA THR A 129 1.76 7.83 4.07
C THR A 129 0.58 7.63 4.99
N ASN A 130 0.88 7.10 6.17
CA ASN A 130 -0.11 6.63 7.11
C ASN A 130 -0.51 7.75 8.07
N SER A 131 -0.84 8.92 7.54
CA SER A 131 -1.16 10.13 8.30
C SER A 131 -2.46 10.02 9.14
N VAL A 132 -3.10 8.85 9.16
CA VAL A 132 -4.47 8.65 9.67
C VAL A 132 -4.66 7.41 10.56
N ARG A 133 -3.71 6.47 10.62
CA ARG A 133 -3.80 5.23 11.42
C ARG A 133 -2.53 5.02 12.25
N ASP A 134 -2.49 5.61 13.44
CA ASP A 134 -1.33 5.56 14.35
C ASP A 134 -1.07 4.16 14.95
N ASP A 135 -2.02 3.22 14.76
CA ASP A 135 -1.97 1.85 15.25
C ASP A 135 -1.10 0.91 14.40
N LEU A 136 -0.72 1.33 13.18
CA LEU A 136 0.06 0.50 12.27
C LEU A 136 1.57 0.66 12.47
N LEU A 137 2.33 -0.32 12.01
CA LEU A 137 3.80 -0.33 12.11
C LEU A 137 4.41 0.94 11.48
N THR A 138 5.29 1.61 12.23
CA THR A 138 5.93 2.86 11.79
C THR A 138 7.03 2.61 10.76
N GLU A 139 7.45 3.66 10.04
CA GLU A 139 8.66 3.57 9.19
C GLU A 139 9.88 3.14 9.99
N GLU A 140 9.99 3.63 11.23
CA GLU A 140 11.07 3.30 12.14
C GLU A 140 11.11 1.80 12.46
N TYR A 141 9.97 1.12 12.55
CA TYR A 141 9.93 -0.33 12.74
C TYR A 141 10.63 -1.08 11.60
N PHE A 142 10.33 -0.72 10.34
CA PHE A 142 10.96 -1.32 9.16
C PHE A 142 12.46 -1.02 9.10
N ILE A 143 12.85 0.21 9.46
CA ILE A 143 14.23 0.67 9.49
C ILE A 143 15.03 -0.03 10.61
N ASN A 144 14.49 -0.14 11.83
CA ASN A 144 15.18 -0.74 12.97
C ASN A 144 15.45 -2.24 12.77
N LYS A 145 14.54 -2.96 12.09
CA LYS A 145 14.79 -4.36 11.65
C LYS A 145 15.93 -4.47 10.63
N LYS A 146 16.16 -3.47 9.75
CA LYS A 146 17.32 -3.43 8.82
C LYS A 146 18.64 -3.51 9.60
N PHE A 147 18.74 -2.80 10.73
CA PHE A 147 19.96 -2.72 11.52
C PHE A 147 20.12 -3.82 12.59
N ALA A 148 19.03 -4.48 12.99
CA ALA A 148 19.08 -5.59 13.93
C ALA A 148 19.91 -6.78 13.41
N ASN A 149 19.93 -7.00 12.09
CA ASN A 149 20.72 -8.07 11.46
C ASN A 149 22.18 -7.69 11.14
N ILE A 150 22.56 -6.42 11.30
CA ILE A 150 23.94 -5.95 11.02
C ILE A 150 24.85 -6.12 12.25
N LYS A 151 24.29 -6.36 13.45
CA LYS A 151 25.07 -6.52 14.69
C LYS A 151 25.65 -7.92 14.92
N ASN A 152 25.43 -8.87 14.01
CA ASN A 152 25.87 -10.27 14.16
C ASN A 152 26.94 -10.71 13.14
N PHE A 153 27.69 -9.76 12.57
CA PHE A 153 28.88 -10.07 11.77
C PHE A 153 30.08 -9.23 12.21
#